data_AF-A0A1G6LUN7-F1
#
_entry.id   AF-A0A1G6LUN7-F1
#
_cell.length_a   1.000
_cell.length_b   1.000
_cell.length_c   1.000
_cell.angle_alpha   90.00
_cell.angle_beta   90.00
_cell.angle_gamma   90.00
#
_symmetry.space_group_name_H-M   'P 1'
#
loop_
_entity.id
_entity.type
_entity.pdbx_description
1 polymer ?
#
loop_
_entity_poly.entity_id
_entity_poly.type
_entity_poly.pdbx_seq_one_letter_code
_entity_poly.pdbx_strand_id
1 'polypeptide(L)'
;EETLTYALFPPEHWRRIRTNNGIERLNREIKRRTDAVGSFPAGDAAVMLAAARCKYVAEGGWGSRRYLDTELLDGWDEREVLKRQS
;
A
#
# COMPACT_ATOMS: atom_id res chain seq x y z
N GLU A 1 -2.73 -6.49 18.91
CA GLU A 1 -1.45 -7.22 18.77
C GLU A 1 -1.32 -7.78 17.34
N GLU A 2 -1.16 -6.92 16.32
CA GLU A 2 -1.14 -7.35 14.90
C GLU A 2 0.14 -6.92 14.17
N THR A 3 1.07 -6.27 14.87
CA THR A 3 2.28 -5.69 14.25
C THR A 3 3.23 -6.75 13.69
N LEU A 4 3.15 -8.01 14.14
CA LEU A 4 4.06 -9.09 13.75
C LEU A 4 3.49 -10.03 12.69
N THR A 5 2.25 -9.85 12.24
CA THR A 5 1.61 -10.73 11.24
C THR A 5 2.40 -10.80 9.93
N TYR A 6 3.20 -9.77 9.61
CA TYR A 6 4.07 -9.79 8.44
C TYR A 6 5.15 -10.89 8.49
N ALA A 7 5.49 -11.39 9.68
CA ALA A 7 6.50 -12.43 9.87
C ALA A 7 6.05 -13.81 9.35
N LEU A 8 4.76 -13.96 9.02
CA LEU A 8 4.22 -15.19 8.43
C LEU A 8 4.58 -15.31 6.95
N PHE A 9 4.88 -14.19 6.28
CA PHE A 9 5.28 -14.15 4.88
C PHE A 9 6.76 -14.51 4.70
N PRO A 10 7.22 -14.85 3.48
CA PRO A 10 8.63 -15.01 3.19
C PRO A 10 9.47 -13.79 3.64
N PRO A 11 10.66 -13.98 4.25
CA PRO A 11 11.51 -12.91 4.74
C PRO A 11 11.84 -11.82 3.71
N GLU A 12 11.90 -12.21 2.43
CA GLU A 12 12.11 -11.33 1.27
C GLU A 12 11.01 -10.25 1.16
N HIS A 13 9.81 -10.54 1.67
CA HIS A 13 8.66 -9.64 1.64
C HIS A 13 8.53 -8.75 2.88
N TRP A 14 9.17 -9.09 4.01
CA TRP A 14 8.97 -8.39 5.28
C TRP A 14 9.21 -6.89 5.19
N ARG A 15 10.29 -6.48 4.51
CA ARG A 15 10.61 -5.04 4.37
C ARG A 15 9.52 -4.27 3.63
N ARG A 16 8.86 -4.90 2.64
CA ARG A 16 7.81 -4.28 1.83
C ARG A 16 6.46 -4.28 2.54
N ILE A 17 6.17 -5.31 3.33
CA ILE A 17 4.91 -5.43 4.10
C ILE A 17 4.95 -4.56 5.37
N ARG A 18 6.09 -4.53 6.07
CA ARG A 18 6.25 -3.78 7.33
C ARG A 18 6.20 -2.26 7.14
N THR A 19 6.48 -1.76 5.93
CA THR A 19 6.61 -0.32 5.69
C THR A 19 5.47 0.23 4.87
N ASN A 20 4.92 1.38 5.29
CA ASN A 20 3.83 2.06 4.59
C ASN A 20 4.31 3.26 3.73
N ASN A 21 5.60 3.27 3.40
CA ASN A 21 6.29 4.38 2.71
C ASN A 21 5.59 4.82 1.42
N GLY A 22 4.97 3.86 0.72
CA GLY A 22 4.20 4.14 -0.47
C GLY A 22 2.96 4.99 -0.16
N ILE A 23 2.05 4.48 0.66
CA ILE A 23 0.79 5.15 0.97
C ILE A 23 1.06 6.50 1.64
N GLU A 24 2.06 6.58 2.53
CA GLU A 24 2.46 7.85 3.13
C GLU A 24 2.87 8.91 2.09
N ARG A 25 3.61 8.49 1.05
CA ARG A 25 4.00 9.38 -0.04
C ARG A 25 2.79 9.84 -0.86
N LEU A 26 1.86 8.94 -1.15
CA LEU A 26 0.62 9.26 -1.85
C LEU A 26 -0.23 10.24 -1.03
N ASN A 27 -0.42 9.97 0.26
CA ASN A 27 -1.18 10.83 1.17
C ASN A 27 -0.56 12.22 1.30
N ARG A 28 0.77 12.32 1.36
CA ARG A 28 1.47 13.61 1.37
C ARG A 28 1.24 14.40 0.09
N GLU A 29 1.23 13.74 -1.06
CA GLU A 29 0.95 14.39 -2.34
C GLU A 29 -0.51 14.81 -2.47
N ILE A 30 -1.46 14.01 -2.00
CA ILE A 30 -2.88 14.39 -1.93
C ILE A 30 -3.02 15.63 -1.05
N LYS A 31 -2.45 15.62 0.16
CA LYS A 31 -2.47 16.76 1.08
C LYS A 31 -1.90 18.03 0.42
N ARG A 32 -0.72 17.94 -0.20
CA ARG A 32 -0.09 19.08 -0.90
C ARG A 32 -0.99 19.68 -1.98
N ARG A 33 -1.71 18.83 -2.74
CA ARG A 33 -2.62 19.29 -3.80
C ARG A 33 -3.90 19.89 -3.24
N THR A 34 -4.43 19.33 -2.17
CA THR A 34 -5.57 19.90 -1.44
C THR A 34 -5.22 21.26 -0.86
N ASP A 35 -4.05 21.41 -0.25
CA ASP A 35 -3.55 22.67 0.32
C ASP A 35 -3.41 23.76 -0.78
N ALA A 36 -3.00 23.38 -2.00
CA ALA A 36 -2.87 24.30 -3.13
C ALA A 36 -4.22 24.81 -3.67
N VAL A 37 -5.30 24.05 -3.50
CA VAL A 37 -6.66 24.49 -3.88
C VAL A 37 -7.24 25.46 -2.84
N GLY A 38 -6.86 25.31 -1.57
CA GLY A 38 -7.24 26.20 -0.48
C GLY A 38 -8.68 26.01 0.01
N SER A 39 -9.68 26.13 -0.88
CA SER A 39 -11.09 25.92 -0.57
C SER A 39 -11.81 25.22 -1.72
N PHE A 40 -12.53 24.15 -1.40
CA PHE A 40 -13.29 23.39 -2.39
C PHE A 40 -14.74 23.88 -2.45
N PRO A 41 -15.34 23.97 -3.65
CA PRO A 41 -16.73 24.39 -3.81
C PRO A 41 -17.74 23.38 -3.25
N ALA A 42 -17.35 22.11 -3.10
CA ALA A 42 -18.13 21.03 -2.49
C ALA A 42 -17.21 19.91 -1.97
N GLY A 43 -17.67 19.12 -1.00
CA GLY A 43 -16.91 17.97 -0.47
C GLY A 43 -16.51 16.95 -1.53
N ASP A 44 -17.40 16.72 -2.51
CA ASP A 44 -17.16 15.79 -3.61
C ASP A 44 -15.98 16.20 -4.50
N ALA A 45 -15.70 17.50 -4.62
CA ALA A 45 -14.57 18.00 -5.40
C ALA A 45 -13.22 17.59 -4.76
N ALA A 46 -13.15 17.55 -3.42
CA ALA A 46 -11.96 17.08 -2.71
C ALA A 46 -11.77 15.57 -2.87
N VAL A 47 -12.86 14.79 -2.80
CA VAL A 47 -12.84 13.34 -3.05
C VAL A 47 -12.40 13.06 -4.49
N MET A 48 -12.92 13.80 -5.46
CA MET A 48 -12.56 13.64 -6.87
C MET A 48 -11.08 13.94 -7.12
N LEU A 49 -10.50 14.95 -6.46
CA LEU A 49 -9.07 15.23 -6.53
C LEU A 49 -8.23 14.05 -5.99
N ALA A 50 -8.60 13.53 -4.82
CA ALA A 50 -7.92 12.38 -4.23
C ALA A 50 -8.03 11.15 -5.14
N ALA A 51 -9.23 10.85 -5.64
CA ALA A 51 -9.50 9.75 -6.55
C ALA A 51 -8.71 9.87 -7.87
N ALA A 52 -8.69 11.06 -8.47
CA ALA A 52 -7.90 11.33 -9.67
C ALA A 52 -6.41 11.12 -9.40
N ARG A 53 -5.91 11.48 -8.22
CA ARG A 53 -4.52 11.23 -7.85
C ARG A 53 -4.22 9.75 -7.67
N CYS A 54 -5.10 9.01 -7.00
CA CYS A 54 -4.99 7.56 -6.86
C CYS A 54 -4.98 6.87 -8.24
N LYS A 55 -5.91 7.26 -9.13
CA LYS A 55 -5.99 6.74 -10.50
C LYS A 55 -4.70 6.98 -11.27
N TYR A 56 -4.15 8.20 -11.23
CA TYR A 56 -2.88 8.51 -11.89
C TYR A 56 -1.73 7.62 -11.40
N VAL A 57 -1.65 7.38 -10.09
CA VAL A 57 -0.58 6.53 -9.54
C VAL A 57 -0.79 5.07 -9.94
N ALA A 58 -2.03 4.59 -9.91
CA ALA A 58 -2.38 3.23 -10.34
C ALA A 58 -2.10 3.00 -11.83
N GLU A 59 -2.42 3.96 -12.70
CA GLU A 59 -2.12 3.89 -14.14
C GLU A 59 -0.62 4.05 -14.44
N GLY A 60 0.15 4.58 -13.50
CA GLY A 60 1.60 4.70 -13.60
C GLY A 60 2.36 3.42 -13.26
N GLY A 61 3.67 3.55 -13.06
CA GLY A 61 4.57 2.43 -12.75
C GLY A 61 4.32 1.72 -11.42
N TRP A 62 3.34 2.18 -10.62
CA TRP A 62 2.92 1.47 -9.41
C TRP A 62 1.94 0.34 -9.71
N GLY A 63 0.98 0.53 -10.60
CA GLY A 63 0.02 -0.53 -10.94
C GLY A 63 0.61 -1.62 -11.83
N SER A 64 1.67 -1.31 -12.60
CA SER A 64 2.34 -2.29 -13.45
C SER A 64 3.47 -3.06 -12.76
N ARG A 65 3.94 -2.60 -11.60
CA ARG A 65 5.06 -3.22 -10.89
C ARG A 65 4.56 -4.28 -9.91
N ARG A 66 5.08 -5.51 -10.03
CA ARG A 66 4.92 -6.55 -9.00
C ARG A 66 5.55 -6.08 -7.69
N TYR A 67 4.71 -5.71 -6.72
CA TYR A 67 5.15 -5.20 -5.41
C TYR A 67 5.62 -6.33 -4.48
N LEU A 68 5.00 -7.51 -4.58
CA LEU A 68 5.48 -8.74 -3.96
C LEU A 68 5.83 -9.75 -5.05
N ASP A 69 6.82 -10.59 -4.78
CA ASP A 69 7.14 -11.69 -5.67
C ASP A 69 6.12 -12.81 -5.46
N THR A 70 5.34 -13.10 -6.49
CA THR A 70 4.28 -14.11 -6.42
C THR A 70 4.85 -15.53 -6.40
N GLU A 71 6.05 -15.73 -6.93
CA GLU A 71 6.70 -17.06 -6.96
C GLU A 71 7.09 -17.52 -5.57
N LEU A 72 7.44 -16.58 -4.67
CA LEU A 72 7.74 -16.86 -3.27
C LEU A 72 6.49 -17.17 -2.43
N LEU A 73 5.30 -16.99 -2.99
CA LEU A 73 4.03 -17.31 -2.34
C LEU A 73 3.42 -18.61 -2.86
N ASP A 74 4.02 -19.25 -3.87
CA ASP A 74 3.52 -20.50 -4.42
C ASP A 74 3.69 -21.64 -3.41
N GLY A 75 2.60 -22.33 -3.09
CA GLY A 75 2.57 -23.34 -2.02
C GLY A 75 2.73 -22.80 -0.59
N TRP A 76 2.67 -21.48 -0.37
CA TRP A 76 2.70 -20.89 0.98
C TRP A 76 1.42 -21.23 1.75
N ASP A 77 1.56 -21.87 2.91
CA ASP A 77 0.48 -22.13 3.86
C ASP A 77 0.84 -21.55 5.24
N GLU A 78 0.08 -20.54 5.65
CA GLU A 78 0.18 -19.90 6.97
C GLU A 78 0.16 -20.91 8.12
N ARG A 79 -0.64 -21.98 7.99
CA ARG A 79 -0.82 -23.00 9.02
C ARG A 79 0.45 -23.80 9.26
N GLU A 80 1.22 -24.07 8.20
CA GLU A 80 2.50 -24.78 8.28
C GLU A 80 3.58 -23.90 8.91
N VAL A 81 3.55 -22.59 8.66
CA VAL A 81 4.46 -21.62 9.29
C VAL A 81 4.18 -21.52 10.79
N LEU A 82 2.91 -21.43 11.18
CA LEU A 82 2.51 -21.35 12.59
C LEU A 82 2.87 -22.62 13.36
N LYS A 83 2.74 -23.80 12.74
CA LYS A 83 3.17 -25.08 13.34
C LYS A 83 4.68 -25.17 13.59
N ARG A 84 5.50 -24.53 12.75
CA ARG A 84 6.97 -24.49 12.93
C ARG A 84 7.42 -23.52 14.01
N GLN A 85 6.56 -22.60 14.45
CA GLN A 85 6.87 -21.60 15.47
C GLN A 85 6.35 -21.97 16.87
N SER A 86 5.57 -23.05 16.97
CA SER A 86 5.11 -23.65 18.24
C SER A 86 6.03 -24.77 18.70
#